data_AF-A0A519K6B6-F1
#
_entry.id   AF-A0A519K6B6-F1
#
_cell.length_a   1.000
_cell.length_b   1.000
_cell.length_c   1.000
_cell.angle_alpha   90.00
_cell.angle_beta   90.00
_cell.angle_gamma   90.00
#
_symmetry.space_group_name_H-M   'P 1'
#
loop_
_entity.id
_entity.type
_entity.pdbx_description
1 polymer ?
#
loop_
_entity_poly.entity_id
_entity_poly.type
_entity_poly.pdbx_seq_one_letter_code
_entity_poly.pdbx_strand_id
1 'polypeptide(L)' 'MTETALPDWLAIVIVGLVILGSGLSLLGASGLVRLRSFYDRVHAPTLGATLGMALILVASWLYFGAAQGRWLPRELLIA' A
#
# COMPACT_ATOMS: atom_id res chain seq x y z
N MET A 1 15.26 -22.78 -7.18
CA MET A 1 14.38 -21.62 -6.93
C MET A 1 13.11 -22.19 -6.33
N THR A 2 13.03 -22.27 -5.01
CA THR A 2 11.87 -22.86 -4.33
C THR A 2 10.72 -21.87 -4.46
N GLU A 3 9.76 -22.16 -5.34
CA GLU A 3 8.46 -21.51 -5.35
C GLU A 3 7.82 -21.80 -3.99
N THR A 4 7.85 -20.82 -3.08
CA THR A 4 6.87 -20.77 -2.01
C THR A 4 5.54 -20.58 -2.70
N ALA A 5 4.81 -21.68 -2.96
CA ALA A 5 3.54 -21.69 -3.66
C ALA A 5 2.50 -20.94 -2.80
N LEU A 6 2.51 -19.61 -2.91
CA LEU A 6 1.42 -18.78 -2.44
C LEU A 6 0.19 -19.17 -3.25
N PRO A 7 -0.98 -19.36 -2.61
CA PRO A 7 -2.20 -19.58 -3.37
C PRO A 7 -2.41 -18.46 -4.39
N ASP A 8 -2.70 -18.80 -5.65
CA ASP A 8 -2.80 -17.83 -6.75
C ASP A 8 -3.80 -16.70 -6.45
N TRP A 9 -4.91 -17.03 -5.78
CA TRP A 9 -5.91 -16.05 -5.35
C TRP A 9 -5.32 -15.01 -4.38
N LEU A 10 -4.40 -15.41 -3.51
CA LEU A 10 -3.78 -14.53 -2.54
C LEU A 10 -2.75 -13.61 -3.23
N ALA A 11 -2.02 -14.12 -4.20
CA ALA A 11 -1.12 -13.32 -5.02
C ALA A 11 -1.87 -12.21 -5.78
N ILE A 12 -3.04 -12.52 -6.36
CA ILE A 12 -3.90 -11.53 -7.04
C ILE A 12 -4.34 -10.43 -6.06
N VAL A 13 -4.75 -10.80 -4.84
CA VAL A 13 -5.16 -9.83 -3.81
C VAL A 13 -4.01 -8.92 -3.41
N ILE A 14 -2.82 -9.48 -3.15
CA ILE A 14 -1.62 -8.71 -2.77
C ILE A 14 -1.25 -7.73 -3.87
N VAL A 15 -1.20 -8.18 -5.13
CA VAL A 15 -0.91 -7.33 -6.28
C VAL A 15 -1.96 -6.22 -6.42
N GLY A 16 -3.24 -6.55 -6.28
CA GLY A 16 -4.33 -5.56 -6.31
C GLY A 16 -4.17 -4.48 -5.25
N LEU A 17 -3.86 -4.86 -4.02
CA LEU A 17 -3.61 -3.92 -2.91
C LEU A 17 -2.41 -3.01 -3.18
N VAL A 18 -1.31 -3.55 -3.69
CA VAL A 18 -0.09 -2.76 -4.00
C VAL A 18 -0.36 -1.78 -5.16
N ILE A 19 -1.05 -2.21 -6.21
CA ILE A 19 -1.39 -1.33 -7.35
C ILE A 19 -2.32 -0.20 -6.89
N LEU A 20 -3.34 -0.52 -6.10
CA LEU A 20 -4.24 0.50 -5.55
C LEU A 20 -3.50 1.46 -4.62
N GLY A 21 -2.69 0.93 -3.69
CA GLY A 21 -1.94 1.74 -2.74
C GLY A 21 -0.92 2.67 -3.41
N SER A 22 -0.11 2.14 -4.33
CA SER A 22 0.85 2.93 -5.10
C SER A 22 0.17 3.94 -6.02
N GLY A 23 -0.96 3.57 -6.63
CA GLY A 23 -1.79 4.48 -7.43
C GLY A 23 -2.32 5.65 -6.61
N LEU A 24 -2.83 5.40 -5.40
CA LEU A 24 -3.30 6.44 -4.49
C LEU A 24 -2.15 7.36 -4.04
N SER A 25 -0.99 6.80 -3.69
CA SER A 25 0.17 7.61 -3.31
C SER A 25 0.69 8.45 -4.48
N LEU A 26 0.70 7.91 -5.70
CA LEU A 26 1.07 8.65 -6.90
C LEU A 26 0.08 9.78 -7.20
N LEU A 27 -1.22 9.51 -7.11
CA LEU A 27 -2.27 10.51 -7.30
C LEU A 27 -2.16 11.61 -6.24
N GLY A 28 -1.97 11.25 -4.97
CA GLY A 28 -1.75 12.18 -3.87
C GLY A 28 -0.54 13.08 -4.10
N ALA A 29 0.61 12.50 -4.47
CA ALA A 29 1.81 13.26 -4.80
C ALA A 29 1.61 14.19 -6.02
N SER A 30 0.92 13.72 -7.06
CA SER A 30 0.59 14.56 -8.22
C SER A 30 -0.35 15.71 -7.88
N GLY A 31 -1.21 15.54 -6.86
CA GLY A 31 -2.11 16.56 -6.33
C GLY A 31 -1.38 17.79 -5.78
N LEU A 32 -0.18 17.62 -5.20
CA LEU A 32 0.66 18.75 -4.74
C LEU A 32 0.97 19.73 -5.86
N VAL A 33 1.25 19.20 -7.06
CA VAL A 33 1.69 20.00 -8.21
C VAL A 33 0.50 20.53 -9.02
N ARG A 34 -0.59 19.76 -9.12
CA ARG A 34 -1.72 20.07 -10.00
C ARG A 34 -2.84 20.90 -9.37
N LEU A 35 -3.05 20.84 -8.06
CA LEU A 35 -4.19 21.51 -7.42
C LEU A 35 -3.93 23.02 -7.27
N ARG A 36 -4.99 23.84 -7.26
CA ARG A 36 -4.89 25.32 -7.24
C ARG A 36 -4.99 25.91 -5.85
N SER A 37 -5.81 25.34 -4.98
CA SER A 37 -5.98 25.80 -3.59
C SER A 37 -4.93 25.18 -2.67
N PHE A 38 -4.50 25.94 -1.67
CA PHE A 38 -3.63 25.44 -0.61
C PHE A 38 -4.28 24.25 0.13
N TYR A 39 -5.57 24.35 0.42
CA TYR A 39 -6.27 23.30 1.16
C TYR A 39 -6.31 21.98 0.38
N ASP A 40 -6.60 22.05 -0.93
CA ASP A 40 -6.62 20.88 -1.81
C ASP A 40 -5.23 20.24 -1.95
N ARG A 41 -4.18 21.08 -2.03
CA ARG A 41 -2.77 20.64 -2.05
C ARG A 41 -2.31 19.99 -0.76
N VAL A 42 -2.99 20.18 0.37
CA VAL A 42 -2.63 19.50 1.63
C VAL A 42 -3.54 18.29 1.85
N HIS A 43 -4.81 18.39 1.48
CA HIS A 43 -5.80 17.32 1.69
C HIS A 43 -5.59 16.12 0.76
N ALA A 44 -5.43 16.32 -0.54
CA ALA A 44 -5.25 15.22 -1.48
C ALA A 44 -3.98 14.40 -1.23
N PRO A 45 -2.82 15.00 -0.92
CA PRO A 45 -1.59 14.23 -0.68
C PRO A 45 -1.58 13.54 0.68
N THR A 46 -2.18 14.13 1.71
CA THR A 46 -2.31 13.46 3.02
C THR A 46 -3.19 12.22 2.89
N LEU A 47 -4.36 12.32 2.24
CA LEU A 47 -5.18 11.13 1.96
C LEU A 47 -4.43 10.08 1.13
N GLY A 48 -3.74 10.50 0.07
CA GLY A 48 -2.98 9.58 -0.79
C GLY A 48 -1.81 8.90 -0.09
N ALA A 49 -1.14 9.59 0.82
CA ALA A 49 -0.06 9.03 1.63
C ALA A 49 -0.61 8.06 2.68
N THR A 50 -1.59 8.45 3.49
CA THR A 50 -2.09 7.61 4.58
C THR A 50 -2.81 6.37 4.05
N LEU A 51 -3.76 6.53 3.12
CA LEU A 51 -4.51 5.40 2.59
C LEU A 51 -3.66 4.54 1.65
N GLY A 52 -2.79 5.16 0.84
CA GLY A 52 -1.87 4.43 -0.03
C GLY A 52 -0.87 3.59 0.75
N MET A 53 -0.26 4.16 1.81
CA MET A 53 0.64 3.44 2.70
C MET A 53 -0.08 2.32 3.45
N ALA A 54 -1.28 2.57 3.98
CA ALA A 54 -2.07 1.54 4.66
C ALA A 54 -2.34 0.32 3.76
N LEU A 55 -2.71 0.54 2.49
CA LEU A 55 -2.94 -0.54 1.53
C LEU A 55 -1.67 -1.35 1.23
N ILE A 56 -0.53 -0.66 1.08
CA ILE A 56 0.77 -1.31 0.85
C ILE A 56 1.20 -2.12 2.08
N LEU A 57 1.01 -1.59 3.28
CA LEU A 57 1.34 -2.30 4.52
C LEU A 57 0.46 -3.54 4.72
N VAL A 58 -0.84 -3.47 4.43
CA VAL A 58 -1.72 -4.65 4.46
C VAL A 58 -1.25 -5.71 3.46
N ALA A 59 -0.84 -5.30 2.25
CA ALA A 59 -0.29 -6.22 1.25
C ALA A 59 1.01 -6.89 1.71
N SER A 60 1.91 -6.11 2.34
CA SER A 60 3.15 -6.61 2.93
C SER A 60 2.86 -7.65 4.02
N TRP A 61 1.92 -7.33 4.91
CA TRP A 61 1.54 -8.18 6.02
C TRP A 61 0.96 -9.52 5.55
N LEU A 62 0.09 -9.49 4.53
CA LEU A 62 -0.45 -10.68 3.88
C LEU A 62 0.63 -11.54 3.22
N TYR A 63 1.55 -10.91 2.48
CA TYR A 63 2.65 -11.61 1.81
C TYR A 63 3.58 -12.29 2.81
N PHE A 64 4.08 -11.57 3.82
CA PHE A 64 5.01 -12.12 4.81
C PHE A 64 4.35 -13.12 5.75
N GLY A 65 3.08 -12.90 6.11
CA GLY A 65 2.28 -13.85 6.88
C GLY A 65 2.13 -15.19 6.15
N ALA A 66 1.80 -15.16 4.85
CA ALA A 66 1.60 -16.37 4.06
C ALA A 66 2.91 -17.03 3.57
N ALA A 67 3.94 -16.25 3.22
CA ALA A 67 5.17 -16.78 2.65
C ALA A 67 6.18 -17.27 3.70
N GLN A 68 6.22 -16.67 4.89
CA GLN A 68 7.24 -16.99 5.91
C GLN A 68 6.67 -17.52 7.23
N GLY A 69 5.35 -17.57 7.41
CA GLY A 69 4.72 -17.95 8.69
C GLY A 69 5.09 -17.01 9.86
N ARG A 70 5.74 -15.88 9.55
CA ARG A 70 6.20 -14.88 10.50
C ARG A 70 5.25 -13.70 10.40
N TRP A 71 4.33 -13.62 11.35
CA TRP A 71 3.54 -12.42 11.58
C TRP A 71 4.51 -11.37 12.15
N LEU A 72 4.99 -10.44 11.33
CA LEU A 72 5.78 -9.29 11.78
C LEU A 72 4.82 -8.11 12.03
N PRO A 73 4.30 -7.91 13.25
CA PRO A 73 3.46 -6.74 13.57
C PRO A 73 4.23 -5.41 13.50
N ARG A 74 5.55 -5.44 13.24
CA ARG A 74 6.38 -4.24 13.09
C ARG A 74 5.88 -3.32 11.95
N GLU A 75 5.23 -3.88 10.94
CA GLU A 75 4.65 -3.09 9.84
C GLU A 75 3.45 -2.23 10.29
N LEU A 76 2.68 -2.68 11.28
CA LEU A 76 1.59 -1.89 11.91
C LEU A 76 2.12 -0.76 12.82
N LEU A 77 3.36 -0.85 13.28
CA LEU A 77 4.02 0.19 14.07
C LEU A 77 4.60 1.33 13.22
N ILE A 78 4.74 1.11 11.91
CA ILE A 78 5.27 2.09 10.94
C ILE A 78 4.14 2.87 10.25
N ALA A 79 2.91 2.32 10.28
CA ALA A 79 1.68 2.96 9.77
C ALA A 79 1.33 4.26 10.51
#